data_AF-A0A921I054-F1
#
_entry.id   AF-A0A921I054-F1
#
_cell.length_a   1.000
_cell.length_b   1.000
_cell.length_c   1.000
_cell.angle_alpha   90.00
_cell.angle_beta   90.00
_cell.angle_gamma   90.00
#
_symmetry.space_group_name_H-M   'P 1'
#
loop_
_entity.id
_entity.type
_entity.pdbx_description
1 polymer ?
#
loop_
_entity_poly.entity_id
_entity_poly.type
_entity_poly.pdbx_seq_one_letter_code
_entity_poly.pdbx_strand_id
1 'polypeptide(L)'
;MNYVVFDLEWNQCPYGKHREVKALPFEIIEIGAVKLNKDREYVGRFHRIVRPAVYTKLHHRTREIVHMDQETLDQGVSFQEAAREFLAWAGADSQFCTWGTIDLVELQRNMKYYGLLHLLKGPLHYYDVQKLFAVSYEDMKSRRSLEYGIDYLKLEKKQDFHRALSDAWYTAEIFQTIDMDVVLAYDSIDVYQNPKTKDEEIHAVYNGYSKFISREFSTKEEAMADREVLATHCCLCGRNARKKLRWFSVNSKNYYCVAYCPVHGYVKGKARMKHTDEGKVYVVKTIKVSSEQEAQEIREKRDELREKRRKKRRGEA
;
A
#
# COMPACT_ATOMS: atom_id res chain seq x y z
N MET A 1 -5.50 4.74 22.69
CA MET A 1 -5.15 4.35 21.30
C MET A 1 -4.02 3.35 21.38
N ASN A 2 -4.13 2.22 20.70
CA ASN A 2 -3.08 1.21 20.60
C ASN A 2 -2.60 1.12 19.15
N TYR A 3 -1.35 0.73 18.95
CA TYR A 3 -0.82 0.38 17.64
C TYR A 3 -0.78 -1.14 17.52
N VAL A 4 -1.38 -1.67 16.46
CA VAL A 4 -1.34 -3.09 16.14
C VAL A 4 -0.41 -3.26 14.96
N VAL A 5 0.83 -3.67 15.25
CA VAL A 5 1.83 -3.96 14.23
C VAL A 5 1.66 -5.42 13.85
N PHE A 6 1.39 -5.70 12.59
CA PHE A 6 1.15 -7.06 12.13
C PHE A 6 1.82 -7.34 10.79
N ASP A 7 2.03 -8.62 10.55
CA ASP A 7 2.56 -9.19 9.33
C ASP A 7 1.77 -10.48 9.02
N LEU A 8 1.78 -10.91 7.76
CA LEU A 8 1.02 -12.05 7.29
C LEU A 8 1.90 -12.94 6.40
N GLU A 9 1.80 -14.24 6.59
CA GLU A 9 2.28 -15.19 5.59
C GLU A 9 1.10 -15.75 4.80
N TRP A 10 1.31 -16.00 3.51
CA TRP A 10 0.28 -16.52 2.62
C TRP A 10 0.80 -17.58 1.65
N ASN A 11 -0.11 -18.49 1.27
CA ASN A 11 0.09 -19.43 0.19
C ASN A 11 -0.46 -18.87 -1.13
N GLN A 12 0.05 -19.39 -2.24
CA GLN A 12 -0.39 -19.05 -3.59
C GLN A 12 -0.67 -20.33 -4.38
N CYS A 13 -1.32 -20.21 -5.54
CA CYS A 13 -1.72 -21.38 -6.33
C CYS A 13 -0.51 -22.27 -6.71
N PRO A 14 -0.39 -23.50 -6.17
CA PRO A 14 0.75 -24.39 -6.44
C PRO A 14 0.74 -24.95 -7.87
N TYR A 15 -0.39 -24.85 -8.57
CA TYR A 15 -0.60 -25.44 -9.89
C TYR A 15 -0.48 -24.42 -11.04
N GLY A 16 -0.03 -23.19 -10.74
CA GLY A 16 0.21 -22.12 -11.70
C GLY A 16 -1.01 -21.22 -11.97
N LYS A 17 -0.75 -20.08 -12.62
CA LYS A 17 -1.69 -18.94 -12.75
C LYS A 17 -3.03 -19.27 -13.42
N HIS A 18 -3.10 -20.32 -14.24
CA HIS A 18 -4.32 -20.70 -14.94
C HIS A 18 -5.37 -21.38 -14.02
N ARG A 19 -4.95 -21.89 -12.86
CA ARG A 19 -5.81 -22.47 -11.83
C ARG A 19 -5.94 -21.55 -10.60
N GLU A 20 -5.46 -20.33 -10.69
CA GLU A 20 -5.54 -19.34 -9.62
C GLU A 20 -6.99 -18.85 -9.47
N VAL A 21 -7.46 -18.77 -8.23
CA VAL A 21 -8.74 -18.16 -7.89
C VAL A 21 -8.50 -16.65 -7.89
N LYS A 22 -8.94 -15.96 -8.93
CA LYS A 22 -8.67 -14.51 -9.10
C LYS A 22 -9.09 -13.64 -7.91
N ALA A 23 -10.13 -14.06 -7.19
CA ALA A 23 -10.62 -13.35 -6.00
C ALA A 23 -9.69 -13.53 -4.79
N LEU A 24 -8.84 -14.57 -4.77
CA LEU A 24 -7.95 -14.93 -3.67
C LEU A 24 -6.61 -15.48 -4.23
N PRO A 25 -5.77 -14.64 -4.84
CA PRO A 25 -4.47 -15.06 -5.37
C PRO A 25 -3.49 -15.45 -4.24
N PHE A 26 -3.65 -14.85 -3.06
CA PHE A 26 -2.86 -15.08 -1.86
C PHE A 26 -3.79 -15.45 -0.70
N GLU A 27 -3.74 -16.70 -0.27
CA GLU A 27 -4.52 -17.22 0.85
C GLU A 27 -3.68 -17.14 2.12
N ILE A 28 -4.14 -16.39 3.12
CA ILE A 28 -3.41 -16.21 4.38
C ILE A 28 -3.28 -17.54 5.13
N ILE A 29 -2.07 -17.86 5.57
CA ILE A 29 -1.72 -19.08 6.32
C ILE A 29 -1.13 -18.80 7.71
N GLU A 30 -0.70 -17.57 7.99
CA GLU A 30 -0.24 -17.14 9.30
C GLU A 30 -0.64 -15.69 9.55
N ILE A 31 -1.08 -15.38 10.77
CA ILE A 31 -1.27 -14.01 11.27
C ILE A 31 -0.37 -13.83 12.48
N GLY A 32 0.59 -12.92 12.39
CA GLY A 32 1.45 -12.53 13.50
C GLY A 32 1.30 -11.05 13.80
N ALA A 33 1.13 -10.71 15.07
CA ALA A 33 0.99 -9.32 15.47
C ALA A 33 1.49 -9.04 16.88
N VAL A 34 1.89 -7.80 17.10
CA VAL A 34 2.26 -7.24 18.40
C VAL A 34 1.45 -5.97 18.63
N LYS A 35 1.11 -5.72 19.90
CA LYS A 35 0.35 -4.55 20.31
C LYS A 35 1.24 -3.64 21.13
N LEU A 36 1.28 -2.38 20.71
CA LEU A 36 1.91 -1.30 21.46
C LEU A 36 0.85 -0.37 22.04
N ASN A 37 1.07 0.13 23.25
CA ASN A 37 0.24 1.18 23.83
C ASN A 37 0.52 2.55 23.17
N LYS A 38 -0.13 3.60 23.67
CA LYS A 38 0.05 4.98 23.18
C LYS A 38 1.50 5.50 23.30
N ASP A 39 2.26 4.97 24.25
CA ASP A 39 3.66 5.33 24.53
C ASP A 39 4.63 4.45 23.72
N ARG A 40 4.09 3.64 22.80
CA ARG A 40 4.78 2.64 21.97
C ARG A 40 5.47 1.54 22.79
N GLU A 41 4.96 1.21 23.98
CA GLU A 41 5.45 0.10 24.79
C GLU A 41 4.67 -1.19 24.48
N TYR A 42 5.35 -2.33 24.49
CA TYR A 42 4.71 -3.63 24.23
C TYR A 42 3.71 -4.01 25.32
N VAL A 43 2.49 -4.33 24.90
CA VAL A 43 1.39 -4.75 25.79
C VAL A 43 0.75 -6.07 25.40
N GLY A 44 1.15 -6.68 24.28
CA GLY A 44 0.68 -8.01 23.92
C GLY A 44 1.17 -8.52 22.59
N ARG A 45 0.93 -9.81 22.34
CA ARG A 45 1.14 -10.48 21.06
C ARG A 45 -0.07 -11.28 20.65
N PHE A 46 -0.24 -11.49 19.36
CA PHE A 46 -1.24 -12.34 18.75
C PHE A 46 -0.58 -13.20 17.68
N HIS A 47 -0.96 -14.47 17.64
CA HIS A 47 -0.43 -15.42 16.68
C HIS A 47 -1.46 -16.49 16.37
N ARG A 48 -1.71 -16.72 15.09
CA ARG A 48 -2.55 -17.82 14.59
C ARG A 48 -1.99 -18.40 13.32
N ILE A 49 -1.95 -19.74 13.28
CA ILE A 49 -1.80 -20.49 12.03
C ILE A 49 -3.18 -20.68 11.43
N VAL A 50 -3.30 -20.41 10.14
CA VAL A 50 -4.54 -20.55 9.36
C VAL A 50 -4.41 -21.76 8.45
N ARG A 51 -5.38 -22.67 8.54
CA ARG A 51 -5.45 -23.85 7.68
C ARG A 51 -5.92 -23.45 6.27
N PRO A 52 -5.12 -23.68 5.22
CA PRO A 52 -5.53 -23.37 3.85
C PRO A 52 -6.75 -24.19 3.43
N ALA A 53 -7.74 -23.55 2.82
CA ALA A 53 -8.94 -24.17 2.28
C ALA A 53 -9.00 -24.12 0.75
N VAL A 54 -8.34 -23.16 0.10
CA VAL A 54 -8.32 -22.97 -1.35
C VAL A 54 -7.07 -23.60 -1.96
N TYR A 55 -5.91 -23.30 -1.40
CA TYR A 55 -4.61 -23.81 -1.81
C TYR A 55 -4.07 -24.77 -0.75
N THR A 56 -4.66 -25.97 -0.70
CA THR A 56 -4.36 -26.99 0.32
C THR A 56 -2.94 -27.58 0.23
N LYS A 57 -2.23 -27.34 -0.88
CA LYS A 57 -0.80 -27.67 -1.00
C LYS A 57 0.01 -26.37 -1.03
N LEU A 58 1.09 -26.34 -0.26
CA LEU A 58 2.05 -25.26 -0.32
C LEU A 58 2.68 -25.14 -1.71
N HIS A 59 2.72 -23.92 -2.25
CA HIS A 59 3.53 -23.63 -3.42
C HIS A 59 5.02 -23.78 -3.08
N HIS A 60 5.83 -24.32 -3.99
CA HIS A 60 7.25 -24.64 -3.75
C HIS A 60 8.04 -23.47 -3.14
N ARG A 61 7.92 -22.26 -3.71
CA ARG A 61 8.55 -21.05 -3.14
C ARG A 61 8.06 -20.67 -1.74
N THR A 62 6.76 -20.86 -1.46
CA THR A 62 6.23 -20.56 -0.13
C THR A 62 6.83 -21.51 0.89
N ARG A 63 7.01 -22.79 0.55
CA ARG A 63 7.67 -23.78 1.41
C ARG A 63 9.16 -23.49 1.68
N GLU A 64 9.85 -22.84 0.73
CA GLU A 64 11.26 -22.45 0.90
C GLU A 64 11.42 -21.25 1.85
N ILE A 65 10.42 -20.36 1.88
CA ILE A 65 10.46 -19.10 2.62
C ILE A 65 9.84 -19.27 4.00
N VAL A 66 8.65 -19.86 4.06
CA VAL A 66 7.91 -20.05 5.31
C VAL A 66 8.44 -21.29 6.01
N HIS A 67 8.95 -21.13 7.22
CA HIS A 67 9.40 -22.22 8.08
C HIS A 67 8.21 -22.97 8.73
N MET A 68 7.26 -23.44 7.91
CA MET A 68 6.08 -24.20 8.32
C MET A 68 5.89 -25.42 7.41
N ASP A 69 5.61 -26.56 8.03
CA ASP A 69 5.23 -27.78 7.31
C ASP A 69 3.71 -27.90 7.14
N GLN A 70 3.31 -28.87 6.31
CA GLN A 70 1.90 -29.12 6.04
C GLN A 70 1.15 -29.58 7.30
N GLU A 71 1.81 -30.32 8.19
CA GLU A 71 1.20 -30.80 9.44
C GLU A 71 0.81 -29.63 10.36
N THR A 72 1.69 -28.63 10.50
CA THR A 72 1.40 -27.40 11.23
C THR A 72 0.22 -26.65 10.63
N LEU A 73 0.13 -26.57 9.30
CA LEU A 73 -0.98 -25.92 8.60
C LEU A 73 -2.30 -26.66 8.79
N ASP A 74 -2.27 -28.00 8.76
CA ASP A 74 -3.46 -28.84 8.92
C ASP A 74 -4.05 -28.72 10.33
N GLN A 75 -3.23 -28.37 11.33
CA GLN A 75 -3.64 -28.05 12.71
C GLN A 75 -4.09 -26.59 12.90
N GLY A 76 -3.98 -25.75 11.88
CA GLY A 76 -4.42 -24.35 11.93
C GLY A 76 -5.93 -24.18 12.07
N VAL A 77 -6.35 -23.00 12.54
CA VAL A 77 -7.77 -22.62 12.61
C VAL A 77 -8.26 -22.16 11.22
N SER A 78 -9.59 -22.02 11.05
CA SER A 78 -10.12 -21.42 9.82
C SER A 78 -9.71 -19.95 9.70
N PHE A 79 -9.60 -19.42 8.47
CA PHE A 79 -9.34 -18.00 8.27
C PHE A 79 -10.40 -17.13 8.96
N GLN A 80 -11.68 -17.54 8.90
CA GLN A 80 -12.75 -16.77 9.50
C GLN A 80 -12.63 -16.64 11.01
N GLU A 81 -12.18 -17.71 11.67
CA GLU A 81 -11.91 -17.71 13.11
C GLU A 81 -10.70 -16.82 13.43
N ALA A 82 -9.56 -17.04 12.75
CA ALA A 82 -8.36 -16.24 12.96
C ALA A 82 -8.58 -14.74 12.75
N ALA A 83 -9.29 -14.34 11.70
CA ALA A 83 -9.60 -12.93 11.43
C ALA A 83 -10.53 -12.32 12.51
N ARG A 84 -11.54 -13.06 12.99
CA ARG A 84 -12.42 -12.57 14.06
C ARG A 84 -11.66 -12.39 15.37
N GLU A 85 -10.84 -13.38 15.73
CA GLU A 85 -10.00 -13.32 16.93
C GLU A 85 -8.97 -12.19 16.82
N PHE A 86 -8.34 -12.02 15.66
CA PHE A 86 -7.37 -10.95 15.42
C PHE A 86 -7.99 -9.58 15.58
N LEU A 87 -9.15 -9.32 14.96
CA LEU A 87 -9.84 -8.03 15.06
C LEU A 87 -10.37 -7.76 16.48
N ALA A 88 -10.91 -8.78 17.14
CA ALA A 88 -11.36 -8.68 18.53
C ALA A 88 -10.18 -8.38 19.47
N TRP A 89 -9.05 -9.07 19.29
CA TRP A 89 -7.83 -8.81 20.04
C TRP A 89 -7.25 -7.43 19.72
N ALA A 90 -7.24 -7.01 18.45
CA ALA A 90 -6.76 -5.70 18.04
C ALA A 90 -7.56 -4.59 18.74
N GLY A 91 -8.88 -4.72 18.79
CA GLY A 91 -9.79 -3.71 19.36
C GLY A 91 -10.13 -2.61 18.36
N ALA A 92 -11.31 -2.01 18.53
CA ALA A 92 -11.89 -1.08 17.55
C ALA A 92 -11.11 0.23 17.37
N ASP A 93 -10.41 0.71 18.40
CA ASP A 93 -9.67 1.99 18.39
C ASP A 93 -8.18 1.84 18.06
N SER A 94 -7.80 0.71 17.45
CA SER A 94 -6.41 0.41 17.13
C SER A 94 -5.98 0.93 15.77
N GLN A 95 -4.76 1.46 15.70
CA GLN A 95 -4.11 1.89 14.47
C GLN A 95 -3.23 0.76 13.93
N PHE A 96 -3.50 0.32 12.71
CA PHE A 96 -2.70 -0.73 12.08
C PHE A 96 -1.34 -0.22 11.60
N CYS A 97 -0.32 -1.03 11.77
CA CYS A 97 1.04 -0.79 11.29
C CYS A 97 1.55 -2.03 10.57
N THR A 98 2.16 -1.87 9.40
CA THR A 98 2.69 -2.98 8.59
C THR A 98 4.01 -2.58 7.92
N TRP A 99 4.88 -3.55 7.60
CA TRP A 99 6.08 -3.29 6.82
C TRP A 99 5.77 -3.23 5.32
N GLY A 100 5.17 -2.12 4.88
CA GLY A 100 4.75 -1.91 3.50
C GLY A 100 3.24 -1.88 3.35
N THR A 101 2.74 -2.20 2.16
CA THR A 101 1.32 -1.99 1.81
C THR A 101 0.54 -3.27 1.57
N ILE A 102 1.21 -4.43 1.50
CA ILE A 102 0.60 -5.65 0.94
C ILE A 102 -0.27 -6.33 1.99
N ASP A 103 0.17 -6.42 3.24
CA ASP A 103 -0.53 -7.14 4.31
C ASP A 103 -1.95 -6.64 4.53
N LEU A 104 -2.13 -5.32 4.61
CA LEU A 104 -3.46 -4.75 4.82
C LEU A 104 -4.39 -4.92 3.60
N VAL A 105 -3.83 -4.97 2.39
CA VAL A 105 -4.58 -5.26 1.16
C VAL A 105 -5.01 -6.72 1.14
N GLU A 106 -4.10 -7.64 1.43
CA GLU A 106 -4.39 -9.07 1.39
C GLU A 106 -5.26 -9.52 2.57
N LEU A 107 -5.14 -8.90 3.74
CA LEU A 107 -6.10 -9.06 4.85
C LEU A 107 -7.52 -8.74 4.38
N GLN A 108 -7.73 -7.54 3.82
CA GLN A 108 -9.05 -7.13 3.33
C GLN A 108 -9.54 -8.00 2.18
N ARG A 109 -8.65 -8.45 1.29
CA ARG A 109 -9.02 -9.36 0.20
C ARG A 109 -9.50 -10.71 0.71
N ASN A 110 -8.75 -11.32 1.63
CA ASN A 110 -9.15 -12.58 2.27
C ASN A 110 -10.47 -12.37 3.04
N MET A 111 -10.62 -11.26 3.77
CA MET A 111 -11.88 -10.91 4.43
C MET A 111 -13.04 -10.75 3.42
N LYS A 112 -12.84 -10.15 2.24
CA LYS A 112 -13.87 -10.07 1.19
C LYS A 112 -14.26 -11.47 0.70
N TYR A 113 -13.27 -12.31 0.41
CA TYR A 113 -13.49 -13.67 -0.08
C TYR A 113 -14.33 -14.52 0.89
N TYR A 114 -14.05 -14.43 2.20
CA TYR A 114 -14.78 -15.16 3.23
C TYR A 114 -15.99 -14.41 3.82
N GLY A 115 -16.43 -13.31 3.21
CA GLY A 115 -17.64 -12.57 3.64
C GLY A 115 -17.51 -11.78 4.94
N LEU A 116 -16.28 -11.49 5.38
CA LEU A 116 -15.94 -10.80 6.62
C LEU A 116 -15.58 -9.31 6.46
N LEU A 117 -15.49 -8.79 5.22
CA LEU A 117 -15.01 -7.41 4.98
C LEU A 117 -15.79 -6.35 5.78
N HIS A 118 -17.08 -6.58 6.05
CA HIS A 118 -17.93 -5.69 6.84
C HIS A 118 -17.43 -5.46 8.29
N LEU A 119 -16.56 -6.33 8.81
CA LEU A 119 -15.93 -6.20 10.13
C LEU A 119 -14.83 -5.13 10.15
N LEU A 120 -14.31 -4.74 8.98
CA LEU A 120 -13.23 -3.78 8.84
C LEU A 120 -13.62 -2.73 7.80
N LYS A 121 -14.27 -1.66 8.26
CA LYS A 121 -14.76 -0.59 7.39
C LYS A 121 -13.59 0.25 6.88
N GLY A 122 -13.43 0.32 5.56
CA GLY A 122 -12.46 1.20 4.91
C GLY A 122 -13.10 2.44 4.27
N PRO A 123 -12.32 3.29 3.57
CA PRO A 123 -10.86 3.23 3.42
C PRO A 123 -10.12 3.28 4.77
N LEU A 124 -8.98 2.60 4.89
CA LEU A 124 -8.27 2.47 6.17
C LEU A 124 -7.08 3.41 6.24
N HIS A 125 -7.02 4.21 7.30
CA HIS A 125 -5.80 4.88 7.71
C HIS A 125 -4.93 3.90 8.50
N TYR A 126 -3.64 3.87 8.18
CA TYR A 126 -2.68 2.95 8.79
C TYR A 126 -1.25 3.51 8.66
N TYR A 127 -0.30 2.93 9.39
CA TYR A 127 1.11 3.29 9.30
C TYR A 127 1.90 2.26 8.47
N ASP A 128 2.29 2.68 7.27
CA ASP A 128 3.29 1.99 6.45
C ASP A 128 4.67 2.26 7.06
N VAL A 129 5.16 1.36 7.93
CA VAL A 129 6.40 1.55 8.68
C VAL A 129 7.61 1.62 7.76
N GLN A 130 7.57 0.91 6.63
CA GLN A 130 8.62 1.00 5.59
C GLN A 130 8.69 2.41 4.99
N LYS A 131 7.55 3.07 4.77
CA LYS A 131 7.51 4.48 4.34
C LYS A 131 8.02 5.41 5.45
N LEU A 132 7.61 5.19 6.70
CA LEU A 132 8.05 6.02 7.83
C LEU A 132 9.57 5.90 8.06
N PHE A 133 10.12 4.70 7.90
CA PHE A 133 11.57 4.46 7.92
C PHE A 133 12.27 5.26 6.82
N ALA A 134 11.78 5.19 5.58
CA ALA A 134 12.37 5.93 4.46
C ALA A 134 12.27 7.46 4.63
N VAL A 135 11.26 7.96 5.35
CA VAL A 135 11.12 9.38 5.70
C VAL A 135 12.12 9.80 6.77
N SER A 136 12.36 8.95 7.76
CA SER A 136 13.18 9.28 8.93
C SER A 136 14.68 9.11 8.67
N TYR A 137 15.06 8.13 7.84
CA TYR A 137 16.43 7.66 7.72
C TYR A 137 16.99 7.66 6.29
N GLU A 138 16.15 7.86 5.26
CA GLU A 138 16.57 7.86 3.85
C GLU A 138 15.96 9.04 3.06
N ASP A 139 15.66 8.83 1.76
CA ASP A 139 15.28 9.84 0.78
C ASP A 139 13.77 9.90 0.50
N MET A 140 12.93 9.34 1.38
CA MET A 140 11.47 9.15 1.24
C MET A 140 11.02 8.30 0.03
N LYS A 141 11.93 7.88 -0.86
CA LYS A 141 11.62 7.18 -2.11
C LYS A 141 11.98 5.70 -2.05
N SER A 142 13.04 5.38 -1.34
CA SER A 142 13.58 4.03 -1.24
C SER A 142 12.63 3.10 -0.50
N ARG A 143 12.46 1.88 -1.03
CA ARG A 143 11.67 0.80 -0.41
C ARG A 143 12.62 -0.33 -0.07
N ARG A 144 12.89 -0.49 1.23
CA ARG A 144 13.88 -1.44 1.76
C ARG A 144 13.21 -2.68 2.36
N SER A 145 13.94 -3.80 2.37
CA SER A 145 13.50 -4.98 3.12
C SER A 145 13.48 -4.68 4.62
N LEU A 146 12.72 -5.46 5.38
CA LEU A 146 12.68 -5.37 6.83
C LEU A 146 14.07 -5.61 7.41
N GLU A 147 14.75 -6.65 6.92
CA GLU A 147 16.12 -6.99 7.30
C GLU A 147 17.09 -5.80 7.12
N TYR A 148 17.00 -5.08 6.00
CA TYR A 148 17.83 -3.88 5.79
C TYR A 148 17.57 -2.81 6.87
N GLY A 149 16.31 -2.60 7.26
CA GLY A 149 15.96 -1.64 8.31
C GLY A 149 16.57 -2.03 9.67
N ILE A 150 16.52 -3.31 10.02
CA ILE A 150 17.15 -3.88 11.22
C ILE A 150 18.66 -3.66 11.19
N ASP A 151 19.31 -3.99 10.08
CA ASP A 151 20.76 -3.82 9.91
C ASP A 151 21.18 -2.35 9.96
N TYR A 152 20.42 -1.46 9.30
CA TYR A 152 20.68 -0.02 9.29
C TYR A 152 20.64 0.57 10.70
N LEU A 153 19.63 0.20 11.49
CA LEU A 153 19.46 0.67 12.87
C LEU A 153 20.32 -0.10 13.88
N LYS A 154 21.08 -1.11 13.43
CA LYS A 154 21.90 -1.98 14.27
C LYS A 154 21.10 -2.65 15.39
N LEU A 155 19.86 -3.03 15.08
CA LEU A 155 18.97 -3.75 15.99
C LEU A 155 19.38 -5.23 16.04
N GLU A 156 19.18 -5.87 17.19
CA GLU A 156 19.61 -7.24 17.41
C GLU A 156 18.68 -8.25 16.71
N LYS A 157 19.25 -9.12 15.86
CA LYS A 157 18.51 -10.20 15.18
C LYS A 157 18.33 -11.41 16.13
N LYS A 158 17.29 -11.38 16.94
CA LYS A 158 16.98 -12.41 17.96
C LYS A 158 16.15 -13.59 17.45
N GLN A 159 15.46 -13.42 16.33
CA GLN A 159 14.48 -14.33 15.76
C GLN A 159 14.70 -14.48 14.25
N ASP A 160 14.32 -15.63 13.70
CA ASP A 160 14.35 -15.86 12.26
C ASP A 160 13.30 -14.99 11.55
N PHE A 161 13.63 -14.52 10.35
CA PHE A 161 12.71 -13.84 9.44
C PHE A 161 11.72 -14.83 8.82
N HIS A 162 10.68 -14.33 8.13
CA HIS A 162 9.67 -15.17 7.44
C HIS A 162 8.82 -16.03 8.38
N ARG A 163 8.59 -15.47 9.56
CA ARG A 163 7.54 -15.85 10.49
C ARG A 163 6.77 -14.58 10.78
N ALA A 164 5.46 -14.59 10.56
CA ALA A 164 4.64 -13.39 10.68
C ALA A 164 4.80 -12.71 12.06
N LEU A 165 4.95 -13.48 13.15
CA LEU A 165 5.12 -12.89 14.48
C LEU A 165 6.50 -12.23 14.66
N SER A 166 7.56 -12.85 14.14
CA SER A 166 8.91 -12.29 14.18
C SER A 166 8.99 -11.00 13.37
N ASP A 167 8.42 -10.99 12.17
CA ASP A 167 8.46 -9.85 11.27
C ASP A 167 7.58 -8.70 11.80
N ALA A 168 6.45 -9.00 12.44
CA ALA A 168 5.67 -8.01 13.20
C ALA A 168 6.46 -7.42 14.38
N TRP A 169 7.22 -8.25 15.12
CA TRP A 169 8.08 -7.79 16.21
C TRP A 169 9.18 -6.85 15.71
N TYR A 170 9.93 -7.26 14.68
CA TYR A 170 10.97 -6.41 14.07
C TYR A 170 10.40 -5.11 13.49
N THR A 171 9.22 -5.17 12.88
CA THR A 171 8.53 -3.97 12.41
C THR A 171 8.20 -3.03 13.56
N ALA A 172 7.78 -3.56 14.71
CA ALA A 172 7.50 -2.77 15.90
C ALA A 172 8.77 -2.15 16.51
N GLU A 173 9.88 -2.88 16.57
CA GLU A 173 11.18 -2.34 17.01
C GLU A 173 11.58 -1.13 16.15
N ILE A 174 11.50 -1.25 14.82
CA ILE A 174 11.78 -0.12 13.93
C ILE A 174 10.79 1.02 14.18
N PHE A 175 9.49 0.72 14.27
CA PHE A 175 8.46 1.72 14.52
C PHE A 175 8.68 2.51 15.81
N GLN A 176 9.17 1.86 16.88
CA GLN A 176 9.49 2.51 18.14
C GLN A 176 10.62 3.55 18.01
N THR A 177 11.58 3.32 17.12
CA THR A 177 12.68 4.27 16.86
C THR A 177 12.25 5.56 16.15
N ILE A 178 11.08 5.55 15.50
CA ILE A 178 10.63 6.66 14.67
C ILE A 178 10.00 7.74 15.55
N ASP A 179 10.37 8.99 15.27
CA ASP A 179 9.82 10.16 15.96
C ASP A 179 8.29 10.26 15.74
N MET A 180 7.55 10.55 16.80
CA MET A 180 6.09 10.61 16.74
C MET A 180 5.55 11.73 15.86
N ASP A 181 6.26 12.85 15.75
CA ASP A 181 5.87 13.92 14.84
C ASP A 181 5.92 13.44 13.39
N VAL A 182 6.90 12.57 13.07
CA VAL A 182 6.98 11.90 11.76
C VAL A 182 5.85 10.89 11.59
N VAL A 183 5.59 10.05 12.59
CA VAL A 183 4.49 9.07 12.54
C VAL A 183 3.17 9.78 12.24
N LEU A 184 2.82 10.80 13.04
CA LEU A 184 1.57 11.54 12.92
C LEU A 184 1.47 12.35 11.62
N ALA A 185 2.59 12.84 11.09
CA ALA A 185 2.60 13.63 9.85
C ALA A 185 2.50 12.78 8.56
N TYR A 186 2.68 11.45 8.65
CA TYR A 186 2.85 10.60 7.47
C TYR A 186 2.06 9.29 7.50
N ASP A 187 0.80 9.32 7.96
CA ASP A 187 -0.11 8.18 7.80
C ASP A 187 -0.30 7.79 6.31
N SER A 188 -0.70 6.54 6.10
CA SER A 188 -1.03 5.98 4.80
C SER A 188 -2.50 5.62 4.75
N ILE A 189 -3.03 5.56 3.52
CA ILE A 189 -4.43 5.25 3.28
C ILE A 189 -4.46 4.03 2.37
N ASP A 190 -4.96 2.92 2.90
CA ASP A 190 -5.32 1.78 2.08
C ASP A 190 -6.69 2.01 1.45
N VAL A 191 -6.76 1.71 0.16
CA VAL A 191 -7.90 2.01 -0.71
C VAL A 191 -8.45 0.76 -1.37
N TYR A 192 -8.26 -0.41 -0.75
CA TYR A 192 -8.95 -1.63 -1.18
C TYR A 192 -10.46 -1.40 -1.20
N GLN A 193 -10.99 -0.81 -0.13
CA GLN A 193 -12.30 -0.18 -0.10
C GLN A 193 -12.15 1.28 -0.51
N ASN A 194 -12.30 1.57 -1.80
CA ASN A 194 -12.22 2.93 -2.35
C ASN A 194 -13.55 3.70 -2.21
N PRO A 195 -13.52 5.05 -2.23
CA PRO A 195 -14.72 5.89 -2.32
C PRO A 195 -15.63 5.47 -3.49
N LYS A 196 -16.94 5.47 -3.24
CA LYS A 196 -17.98 5.12 -4.22
C LYS A 196 -18.71 6.35 -4.73
N THR A 197 -18.87 7.36 -3.87
CA THR A 197 -19.55 8.62 -4.18
C THR A 197 -18.59 9.81 -4.14
N LYS A 198 -19.04 10.96 -4.64
CA LYS A 198 -18.23 12.19 -4.66
C LYS A 198 -17.94 12.72 -3.25
N ASP A 199 -18.90 12.59 -2.33
CA ASP A 199 -18.77 13.07 -0.95
C ASP A 199 -17.81 12.20 -0.12
N GLU A 200 -17.55 10.98 -0.57
CA GLU A 200 -16.56 10.07 0.02
C GLU A 200 -15.14 10.29 -0.52
N GLU A 201 -14.93 11.18 -1.50
CA GLU A 201 -13.61 11.42 -2.08
C GLU A 201 -12.63 11.96 -1.03
N ILE A 202 -11.43 11.39 -1.00
CA ILE A 202 -10.45 11.73 0.04
C ILE A 202 -9.47 12.76 -0.50
N HIS A 203 -9.31 13.85 0.25
CA HIS A 203 -8.26 14.86 0.07
C HIS A 203 -7.37 14.90 1.31
N ALA A 204 -6.18 14.31 1.21
CA ALA A 204 -5.21 14.29 2.29
C ALA A 204 -4.01 15.18 1.94
N VAL A 205 -3.58 16.01 2.88
CA VAL A 205 -2.39 16.86 2.74
C VAL A 205 -1.37 16.44 3.79
N TYR A 206 -0.17 16.14 3.32
CA TYR A 206 0.97 15.71 4.12
C TYR A 206 2.12 16.70 3.94
N ASN A 207 3.13 16.61 4.79
CA ASN A 207 4.30 17.45 4.65
C ASN A 207 5.06 17.09 3.34
N GLY A 208 5.05 18.02 2.38
CA GLY A 208 5.70 17.90 1.07
C GLY A 208 4.87 17.24 -0.05
N TYR A 209 3.66 16.72 0.23
CA TYR A 209 2.78 16.19 -0.80
C TYR A 209 1.30 16.12 -0.41
N SER A 210 0.41 16.08 -1.41
CA SER A 210 -1.01 15.79 -1.21
C SER A 210 -1.43 14.52 -1.95
N LYS A 211 -2.48 13.88 -1.45
CA LYS A 211 -3.10 12.69 -2.03
C LYS A 211 -4.58 12.95 -2.25
N PHE A 212 -5.07 12.58 -3.42
CA PHE A 212 -6.48 12.57 -3.76
C PHE A 212 -6.88 11.15 -4.17
N ILE A 213 -7.99 10.65 -3.62
CA ILE A 213 -8.57 9.36 -3.95
C ILE A 213 -9.98 9.62 -4.44
N SER A 214 -10.23 9.36 -5.72
CA SER A 214 -11.51 9.62 -6.34
C SER A 214 -12.54 8.55 -6.01
N ARG A 215 -13.80 8.87 -6.33
CA ARG A 215 -14.86 7.90 -6.53
C ARG A 215 -14.57 6.98 -7.71
N GLU A 216 -15.46 6.03 -7.93
CA GLU A 216 -15.42 5.16 -9.11
C GLU A 216 -15.96 5.84 -10.36
N PHE A 217 -15.35 5.49 -11.48
CA PHE A 217 -15.73 5.84 -12.84
C PHE A 217 -15.95 4.57 -13.65
N SER A 218 -16.77 4.66 -14.69
CA SER A 218 -17.04 3.52 -15.57
C SER A 218 -15.86 3.22 -16.48
N THR A 219 -15.13 4.27 -16.89
CA THR A 219 -14.01 4.18 -17.83
C THR A 219 -12.85 5.07 -17.43
N LYS A 220 -11.66 4.81 -18.02
CA LYS A 220 -10.49 5.67 -17.82
C LYS A 220 -10.68 7.03 -18.46
N GLU A 221 -11.42 7.07 -19.56
CA GLU A 221 -11.74 8.26 -20.32
C GLU A 221 -12.61 9.20 -19.48
N GLU A 222 -13.62 8.66 -18.79
CA GLU A 222 -14.46 9.41 -17.85
C GLU A 222 -13.62 9.96 -16.68
N ALA A 223 -12.79 9.10 -16.06
CA ALA A 223 -11.89 9.52 -15.00
C ALA A 223 -10.92 10.64 -15.44
N MET A 224 -10.42 10.59 -16.68
CA MET A 224 -9.52 11.59 -17.25
C MET A 224 -10.22 12.81 -17.85
N ALA A 225 -11.56 12.83 -17.88
CA ALA A 225 -12.37 14.01 -18.19
C ALA A 225 -12.83 14.75 -16.92
N ASP A 226 -12.78 14.09 -15.77
CA ASP A 226 -13.20 14.64 -14.48
C ASP A 226 -12.32 15.84 -14.06
N ARG A 227 -12.99 16.93 -13.66
CA ARG A 227 -12.34 18.19 -13.30
C ARG A 227 -11.47 18.06 -12.06
N GLU A 228 -11.93 17.30 -11.06
CA GLU A 228 -11.21 17.13 -9.80
C GLU A 228 -10.00 16.23 -10.00
N VAL A 229 -10.14 15.14 -10.77
CA VAL A 229 -9.01 14.29 -11.17
C VAL A 229 -7.93 15.12 -11.87
N LEU A 230 -8.31 15.95 -12.84
CA LEU A 230 -7.38 16.77 -13.61
C LEU A 230 -6.84 17.99 -12.84
N ALA A 231 -7.50 18.43 -11.77
CA ALA A 231 -7.08 19.59 -10.97
C ALA A 231 -5.69 19.36 -10.37
N THR A 232 -4.92 20.44 -10.27
CA THR A 232 -3.56 20.41 -9.72
C THR A 232 -3.35 21.61 -8.84
N HIS A 233 -3.41 21.37 -7.53
CA HIS A 233 -3.18 22.36 -6.49
C HIS A 233 -1.77 22.17 -5.91
N CYS A 234 -1.14 23.26 -5.49
CA CYS A 234 0.12 23.19 -4.75
C CYS A 234 -0.12 22.50 -3.41
N CYS A 235 0.68 21.46 -3.09
CA CYS A 235 0.57 20.72 -1.84
C CYS A 235 1.01 21.52 -0.59
N LEU A 236 1.63 22.70 -0.76
CA LEU A 236 2.08 23.55 0.35
C LEU A 236 1.14 24.73 0.65
N CYS A 237 0.62 25.43 -0.37
CA CYS A 237 -0.30 26.57 -0.16
C CYS A 237 -1.75 26.34 -0.63
N GLY A 238 -2.08 25.17 -1.18
CA GLY A 238 -3.42 24.87 -1.71
C GLY A 238 -3.82 25.64 -2.98
N ARG A 239 -3.08 26.67 -3.39
CA ARG A 239 -3.39 27.46 -4.60
C ARG A 239 -3.27 26.62 -5.87
N ASN A 240 -4.06 26.98 -6.88
CA ASN A 240 -3.99 26.40 -8.21
C ASN A 240 -2.57 26.51 -8.81
N ALA A 241 -2.00 25.38 -9.22
CA ALA A 241 -0.72 25.32 -9.90
C ALA A 241 -0.92 25.35 -11.42
N ARG A 242 -0.18 26.21 -12.12
CA ARG A 242 -0.30 26.38 -13.59
C ARG A 242 0.36 25.22 -14.30
N LYS A 243 -0.40 24.41 -15.05
CA LYS A 243 0.12 23.26 -15.81
C LYS A 243 1.15 23.73 -16.84
N LYS A 244 2.39 23.26 -16.70
CA LYS A 244 3.47 23.39 -17.70
C LYS A 244 3.51 22.17 -18.63
N LEU A 245 3.04 21.04 -18.12
CA LEU A 245 2.83 19.80 -18.85
C LEU A 245 1.48 19.21 -18.45
N ARG A 246 0.55 19.13 -19.42
CA ARG A 246 -0.75 18.49 -19.20
C ARG A 246 -0.59 17.00 -18.89
N TRP A 247 -1.57 16.44 -18.18
CA TRP A 247 -1.61 15.01 -17.87
C TRP A 247 -1.41 14.16 -19.12
N PHE A 248 -0.49 13.21 -19.07
CA PHE A 248 -0.25 12.25 -20.14
C PHE A 248 -0.01 10.85 -19.58
N SER A 249 -0.47 9.83 -20.32
CA SER A 249 -0.27 8.42 -19.97
C SER A 249 1.15 7.98 -20.33
N VAL A 250 1.87 7.44 -19.35
CA VAL A 250 3.12 6.70 -19.56
C VAL A 250 2.84 5.24 -19.91
N ASN A 251 1.82 4.67 -19.28
CA ASN A 251 1.32 3.32 -19.55
C ASN A 251 -0.16 3.24 -19.20
N SER A 252 -0.76 2.04 -19.31
CA SER A 252 -2.18 1.82 -19.06
C SER A 252 -2.66 2.15 -17.64
N LYS A 253 -1.73 2.34 -16.68
CA LYS A 253 -2.03 2.58 -15.26
C LYS A 253 -1.53 3.93 -14.73
N ASN A 254 -0.52 4.56 -15.36
CA ASN A 254 0.16 5.73 -14.78
C ASN A 254 0.07 6.94 -15.70
N TYR A 255 -0.31 8.07 -15.10
CA TYR A 255 -0.37 9.38 -15.71
C TYR A 255 0.50 10.36 -14.93
N TYR A 256 1.13 11.29 -15.64
CA TYR A 256 1.98 12.32 -15.05
C TYR A 256 1.61 13.70 -15.56
N CYS A 257 1.82 14.72 -14.74
CA CYS A 257 1.78 16.12 -15.12
C CYS A 257 2.89 16.90 -14.42
N VAL A 258 3.20 18.09 -14.95
CA VAL A 258 4.07 19.08 -14.31
C VAL A 258 3.30 20.38 -14.27
N ALA A 259 3.25 21.01 -13.10
CA ALA A 259 2.67 22.32 -12.90
C ALA A 259 3.64 23.22 -12.12
N TYR A 260 3.34 24.52 -12.09
CA TYR A 260 4.16 25.52 -11.43
C TYR A 260 3.29 26.34 -10.48
N CYS A 261 3.65 26.33 -9.20
CA CYS A 261 3.12 27.22 -8.18
C CYS A 261 3.93 28.52 -8.18
N PRO A 262 3.30 29.70 -8.21
CA PRO A 262 4.02 30.98 -8.19
C PRO A 262 4.81 31.24 -6.89
N VAL A 263 4.49 30.52 -5.81
CA VAL A 263 5.15 30.66 -4.50
C VAL A 263 6.20 29.57 -4.29
N HIS A 264 5.89 28.33 -4.67
CA HIS A 264 6.68 27.14 -4.29
C HIS A 264 7.35 26.43 -5.47
N GLY A 265 7.32 27.02 -6.67
CA GLY A 265 7.98 26.47 -7.85
C GLY A 265 7.28 25.24 -8.44
N TYR A 266 8.07 24.30 -8.96
CA TYR A 266 7.53 23.14 -9.67
C TYR A 266 6.83 22.14 -8.74
N VAL A 267 5.70 21.62 -9.21
CA VAL A 267 5.01 20.48 -8.60
C VAL A 267 4.78 19.42 -9.66
N LYS A 268 4.98 18.16 -9.29
CA LYS A 268 4.70 17.00 -10.16
C LYS A 268 3.44 16.30 -9.69
N GLY A 269 2.59 15.94 -10.65
CA GLY A 269 1.43 15.10 -10.40
C GLY A 269 1.67 13.70 -10.92
N LYS A 270 1.25 12.69 -10.14
CA LYS A 270 1.18 11.29 -10.55
C LYS A 270 -0.22 10.75 -10.24
N ALA A 271 -0.96 10.34 -11.26
CA ALA A 271 -2.26 9.70 -11.11
C ALA A 271 -2.13 8.23 -11.50
N ARG A 272 -2.56 7.35 -10.59
CA ARG A 272 -2.59 5.89 -10.79
C ARG A 272 -4.04 5.47 -11.00
N MET A 273 -4.30 4.87 -12.16
CA MET A 273 -5.56 4.20 -12.47
C MET A 273 -5.57 2.83 -11.82
N LYS A 274 -6.46 2.66 -10.85
CA LYS A 274 -6.75 1.38 -10.21
C LYS A 274 -8.10 0.86 -10.72
N HIS A 275 -8.24 -0.46 -10.69
CA HIS A 275 -9.47 -1.13 -11.10
C HIS A 275 -10.03 -1.86 -9.88
N THR A 276 -11.35 -1.90 -9.77
CA THR A 276 -12.03 -2.74 -8.78
C THR A 276 -12.29 -4.14 -9.37
N ASP A 277 -12.70 -5.07 -8.51
CA ASP A 277 -13.05 -6.43 -8.95
C ASP A 277 -14.27 -6.42 -9.89
N GLU A 278 -15.12 -5.40 -9.76
CA GLU A 278 -16.31 -5.16 -10.56
C GLU A 278 -16.01 -4.42 -11.88
N GLY A 279 -14.72 -4.22 -12.21
CA GLY A 279 -14.28 -3.65 -13.49
C GLY A 279 -14.36 -2.13 -13.58
N LYS A 280 -14.76 -1.44 -12.51
CA LYS A 280 -14.76 0.03 -12.44
C LYS A 280 -13.34 0.58 -12.24
N VAL A 281 -13.17 1.87 -12.48
CA VAL A 281 -11.89 2.57 -12.39
C VAL A 281 -11.94 3.62 -11.28
N TYR A 282 -10.89 3.74 -10.48
CA TYR A 282 -10.72 4.88 -9.57
C TYR A 282 -9.27 5.40 -9.62
N VAL A 283 -9.09 6.63 -9.19
CA VAL A 283 -7.83 7.36 -9.32
C VAL A 283 -7.21 7.61 -7.96
N VAL A 284 -5.96 7.16 -7.79
CA VAL A 284 -5.10 7.61 -6.69
C VAL A 284 -4.11 8.62 -7.26
N LYS A 285 -4.37 9.89 -7.00
CA LYS A 285 -3.55 11.02 -7.43
C LYS A 285 -2.64 11.48 -6.29
N THR A 286 -1.39 11.78 -6.61
CA THR A 286 -0.42 12.37 -5.68
C THR A 286 0.20 13.59 -6.33
N ILE A 287 0.20 14.73 -5.64
CA ILE A 287 0.92 15.93 -6.05
C ILE A 287 2.06 16.16 -5.06
N LYS A 288 3.29 16.30 -5.55
CA LYS A 288 4.48 16.57 -4.72
C LYS A 288 5.22 17.79 -5.23
N VAL A 289 5.96 18.46 -4.35
CA VAL A 289 7.00 19.41 -4.77
C VAL A 289 8.01 18.65 -5.67
N SER A 290 8.53 19.34 -6.67
CA SER A 290 9.45 18.79 -7.67
C SER A 290 10.59 19.76 -7.89
N SER A 291 11.80 19.24 -8.09
CA SER A 291 12.89 20.06 -8.62
C SER A 291 12.67 20.35 -10.10
N GLU A 292 13.41 21.33 -10.64
CA GLU A 292 13.42 21.61 -12.08
C GLU A 292 13.97 20.44 -12.90
N GLN A 293 15.00 19.75 -12.39
CA GLN A 293 15.55 18.55 -12.99
C GLN A 293 14.50 17.43 -13.07
N GLU A 294 13.80 17.12 -11.97
CA GLU A 294 12.73 16.11 -11.99
C GLU A 294 11.58 16.51 -12.93
N ALA A 295 11.26 17.80 -13.02
CA ALA A 295 10.26 18.31 -13.96
C ALA A 295 10.70 18.13 -15.42
N GLN A 296 12.00 18.28 -15.70
CA GLN A 296 12.59 18.10 -17.01
C GLN A 296 12.62 16.61 -17.43
N GLU A 297 13.00 15.71 -16.52
CA GLU A 297 12.96 14.26 -16.73
C GLU A 297 11.54 13.78 -17.12
N ILE A 298 10.49 14.35 -16.52
CA ILE A 298 9.10 14.01 -16.87
C ILE A 298 8.74 14.50 -18.29
N ARG A 299 9.29 15.64 -18.73
CA ARG A 299 9.08 16.14 -20.10
C ARG A 299 9.77 15.25 -21.12
N GLU A 300 11.03 14.90 -20.89
CA GLU A 300 11.81 14.00 -21.75
C GLU A 300 11.10 12.65 -21.90
N LYS A 301 10.62 12.09 -20.78
CA LYS A 301 9.83 10.86 -20.78
C LYS A 301 8.58 10.94 -21.66
N ARG A 302 7.88 12.08 -21.71
CA ARG A 302 6.74 12.27 -22.62
C ARG A 302 7.19 12.26 -24.07
N ASP A 303 8.30 12.93 -24.37
CA ASP A 303 8.77 13.13 -25.73
C ASP A 303 9.31 11.83 -26.32
N GLU A 304 10.06 11.05 -25.55
CA GLU A 304 10.43 9.67 -25.90
C GLU A 304 9.22 8.79 -26.21
N LEU A 305 8.16 8.87 -25.39
CA LEU A 305 6.93 8.09 -25.62
C LEU A 305 6.22 8.51 -26.90
N ARG A 306 6.21 9.80 -27.22
CA ARG A 306 5.65 10.32 -28.48
C ARG A 306 6.46 9.85 -29.67
N GLU A 307 7.78 9.86 -29.56
CA GLU A 307 8.68 9.40 -30.62
C GLU A 307 8.51 7.89 -30.87
N LYS A 308 8.50 7.07 -29.80
CA LYS A 308 8.22 5.62 -29.90
C LYS A 308 6.87 5.34 -30.58
N ARG A 309 5.82 6.10 -30.23
CA ARG A 309 4.50 5.98 -30.89
C ARG A 309 4.55 6.40 -32.36
N ARG A 310 5.36 7.40 -32.71
CA ARG A 310 5.54 7.85 -34.10
C ARG A 310 6.27 6.80 -34.93
N LYS A 311 7.38 6.23 -34.43
CA LYS A 311 8.12 5.13 -35.09
C LYS A 311 7.23 3.91 -35.32
N LYS A 312 6.44 3.51 -34.31
CA LYS A 312 5.46 2.41 -34.45
C LYS A 312 4.42 2.66 -35.53
N ARG A 313 3.91 3.89 -35.68
CA ARG A 313 2.97 4.26 -36.75
C ARG A 313 3.58 4.25 -38.14
N ARG A 314 4.91 4.38 -38.23
CA ARG A 314 5.68 4.39 -39.48
C ARG A 314 6.22 3.01 -39.87
N GLY A 315 6.04 1.98 -39.02
CA GLY A 315 6.61 0.66 -39.25
C GLY A 315 8.12 0.56 -39.02
N GLU A 316 8.71 1.56 -38.36
CA GLU A 316 10.16 1.66 -38.09
C GLU A 316 10.55 1.03 -36.73
N ALA A 317 9.71 0.13 -36.18
CA ALA A 317 9.74 -0.29 -34.78
C ALA A 317 10.00 -1.79 -34.59
#